data_AF-A0A1V0B6A5-F1
#
_entry.id   AF-A0A1V0B6A5-F1
#
_cell.length_a   1.000
_cell.length_b   1.000
_cell.length_c   1.000
_cell.angle_alpha   90.00
_cell.angle_beta   90.00
_cell.angle_gamma   90.00
#
_symmetry.space_group_name_H-M   'P 1'
#
loop_
_entity.id
_entity.type
_entity.pdbx_description
1 polymer ?
#
loop_
_entity_poly.entity_id
_entity_poly.type
_entity_poly.pdbx_seq_one_letter_code
_entity_poly.pdbx_strand_id
1 'polypeptide(L)'
;MTESLIHLRVPAATKGRWVRASRAVGLRLTDYITQAVEAYMQQQLTRVAIPDDIEFSDLKLARDPDGAVSFDWAVIERICHASGLPLEMMRDAPEDNVASLIIGWYQAHRADGGAADPVADDLIAEAMAEDAAGQQFSHQPGRA
;
A
#
# COMPACT_ATOMS: atom_id res chain seq x y z
N MET A 1 5.31 -4.46 21.42
CA MET A 1 5.71 -3.41 20.45
C MET A 1 6.53 -2.38 21.19
N THR A 2 7.69 -2.02 20.66
CA THR A 2 8.59 -1.02 21.26
C THR A 2 8.08 0.37 20.89
N GLU A 3 7.79 1.22 21.87
CA GLU A 3 7.39 2.61 21.60
C GLU A 3 8.59 3.44 21.15
N SER A 4 8.40 4.26 20.11
CA SER A 4 9.40 5.22 19.63
C SER A 4 8.87 6.66 19.78
N LEU A 5 9.73 7.58 20.23
CA LEU A 5 9.34 8.96 20.51
C LEU A 5 9.52 9.86 19.28
N ILE A 6 8.45 10.54 18.85
CA ILE A 6 8.48 11.55 17.79
C ILE A 6 8.28 12.94 18.41
N HIS A 7 9.22 13.86 18.20
CA HIS A 7 9.09 15.26 18.61
C HIS A 7 8.51 16.12 17.49
N LEU A 8 7.31 16.67 17.70
CA LEU A 8 6.67 17.59 16.76
C LEU A 8 6.73 19.03 17.26
N ARG A 9 7.34 19.92 16.48
CA ARG A 9 7.29 21.38 16.70
C ARG A 9 6.24 21.98 15.78
N VAL A 10 5.16 22.48 16.36
CA VAL A 10 4.05 23.09 15.62
C VAL A 10 3.64 24.42 16.25
N PRO A 11 3.08 25.37 15.48
CA PRO A 11 2.53 26.60 16.03
C PRO A 11 1.48 26.30 17.12
N ALA A 12 1.45 27.13 18.17
CA ALA A 12 0.52 26.96 19.29
C ALA A 12 -0.95 26.91 18.85
N ALA A 13 -1.32 27.72 17.85
CA ALA A 13 -2.65 27.72 17.27
C ALA A 13 -3.00 26.38 16.59
N THR A 14 -2.05 25.76 15.90
CA THR A 14 -2.23 24.44 15.26
C THR A 14 -2.44 23.35 16.32
N LYS A 15 -1.58 23.31 17.36
CA LYS A 15 -1.80 22.41 18.50
C LYS A 15 -3.17 22.62 19.15
N GLY A 16 -3.58 23.87 19.34
CA GLY A 16 -4.89 24.21 19.91
C GLY A 16 -6.05 23.69 19.06
N ARG A 17 -5.96 23.75 17.73
CA ARG A 17 -6.97 23.16 16.82
C ARG A 17 -7.01 21.64 16.95
N TRP A 18 -5.86 20.96 16.92
CA TRP A 18 -5.80 19.50 17.03
C TRP A 18 -6.34 18.98 18.36
N VAL A 19 -6.05 19.66 19.48
CA VAL A 19 -6.58 19.28 20.80
C VAL A 19 -8.11 19.39 20.85
N ARG A 20 -8.69 20.43 20.26
CA ARG A 20 -10.15 20.56 20.20
C ARG A 20 -10.77 19.49 19.32
N ALA A 21 -10.17 19.21 18.16
CA ALA A 21 -10.63 18.17 17.25
C ALA A 21 -10.55 16.78 17.90
N SER A 22 -9.45 16.44 18.55
CA SER A 22 -9.29 15.13 19.22
C SER A 22 -10.33 14.94 20.32
N ARG A 23 -10.59 15.98 21.13
CA ARG A 23 -11.62 15.92 22.20
C ARG A 23 -13.03 15.77 21.64
N ALA A 24 -13.34 16.41 20.52
CA ALA A 24 -14.66 16.32 19.89
C ALA A 24 -14.99 14.88 19.46
N VAL A 25 -13.97 14.05 19.18
CA VAL A 25 -14.12 12.63 18.82
C VAL A 25 -13.71 11.67 19.95
N GLY A 26 -13.48 12.19 21.18
CA GLY A 26 -13.16 11.36 22.35
C GLY A 26 -11.75 10.73 22.37
N LEU A 27 -10.81 11.21 21.56
CA LEU A 27 -9.46 10.66 21.45
C LEU A 27 -8.40 11.49 22.19
N ARG A 28 -7.36 10.80 22.66
CA ARG A 28 -6.11 11.47 23.08
C ARG A 28 -5.48 12.14 21.86
N LEU A 29 -4.77 13.26 22.07
CA LEU A 29 -4.11 13.97 20.98
C LEU A 29 -3.15 13.07 20.19
N THR A 30 -2.40 12.20 20.88
CA THR A 30 -1.48 11.24 20.25
C THR A 30 -2.23 10.29 19.32
N ASP A 31 -3.26 9.60 19.83
CA ASP A 31 -4.03 8.63 19.02
C ASP A 31 -4.71 9.31 17.83
N TYR A 32 -5.25 10.52 18.03
CA TYR A 32 -5.86 11.31 16.96
C TYR A 32 -4.85 11.69 15.86
N ILE A 33 -3.65 12.14 16.24
CA ILE A 33 -2.61 12.49 15.27
C ILE A 33 -2.12 11.24 14.54
N THR A 34 -1.87 10.13 15.25
CA THR A 34 -1.45 8.88 14.63
C THR A 34 -2.49 8.42 13.61
N GLN A 35 -3.78 8.31 13.99
CA GLN A 35 -4.84 7.94 13.06
C GLN A 35 -4.97 8.89 11.87
N ALA A 36 -4.85 10.20 12.09
CA ALA A 36 -4.93 11.18 11.01
C ALA A 36 -3.76 11.05 10.02
N VAL A 37 -2.56 10.76 10.52
CA VAL A 37 -1.37 10.53 9.67
C VAL A 37 -1.51 9.24 8.88
N GLU A 38 -1.89 8.14 9.52
CA GLU A 38 -2.14 6.84 8.86
C GLU A 38 -3.22 6.97 7.78
N ALA A 39 -4.36 7.59 8.12
CA ALA A 39 -5.45 7.80 7.16
C ALA A 39 -5.02 8.70 5.98
N TYR A 40 -4.20 9.72 6.22
CA TYR A 40 -3.65 10.55 5.15
C TYR A 40 -2.73 9.74 4.24
N MET A 41 -1.83 8.93 4.82
CA MET A 41 -0.92 8.06 4.06
C MET A 41 -1.70 7.05 3.20
N GLN A 42 -2.69 6.38 3.77
CA GLN A 42 -3.58 5.47 3.03
C GLN A 42 -4.34 6.18 1.90
N GLN A 43 -4.83 7.41 2.12
CA GLN A 43 -5.47 8.18 1.07
C GLN A 43 -4.53 8.53 -0.09
N GLN A 44 -3.24 8.75 0.16
CA GLN A 44 -2.28 9.00 -0.94
C GLN A 44 -2.07 7.75 -1.80
N LEU A 45 -2.11 6.54 -1.22
CA LEU A 45 -2.01 5.28 -1.96
C LEU A 45 -3.18 5.08 -2.94
N THR A 46 -4.37 5.62 -2.64
CA THR A 46 -5.51 5.56 -3.58
C THR A 46 -5.38 6.50 -4.80
N ARG A 47 -4.33 7.33 -4.85
CA ARG A 47 -4.10 8.31 -5.93
C ARG A 47 -2.91 7.96 -6.82
N VAL A 48 -2.54 6.68 -6.87
CA VAL A 48 -1.46 6.23 -7.75
C VAL A 48 -1.79 6.57 -9.20
N ALA A 49 -0.84 7.23 -9.86
CA ALA A 49 -0.84 7.50 -11.28
C ALA A 49 0.16 6.56 -11.96
N ILE A 50 -0.33 5.75 -12.90
CA ILE A 50 0.52 4.93 -13.76
C ILE A 50 0.97 5.79 -14.95
N PRO A 51 2.28 5.98 -15.17
CA PRO A 51 2.78 6.65 -16.37
C PRO A 51 2.32 5.97 -17.66
N ASP A 52 2.01 6.75 -18.69
CA ASP A 52 1.59 6.21 -20.00
C ASP A 52 2.72 5.47 -20.75
N ASP A 53 3.97 5.67 -20.33
CA ASP A 53 5.17 5.11 -20.94
C ASP A 53 5.68 3.84 -20.22
N ILE A 54 4.85 3.24 -19.37
CA ILE A 54 5.09 1.92 -18.78
C ILE A 54 3.93 0.97 -19.06
N GLU A 55 4.28 -0.27 -19.36
CA GLU A 55 3.30 -1.34 -19.51
C GLU A 55 3.32 -2.24 -18.28
N PHE A 56 2.21 -2.94 -18.03
CA PHE A 56 2.13 -3.90 -16.93
C PHE A 56 3.22 -4.98 -17.02
N SER A 57 3.55 -5.41 -18.24
CA SER A 57 4.58 -6.42 -18.50
C SER A 57 6.00 -5.99 -18.08
N ASP A 58 6.25 -4.68 -17.93
CA ASP A 58 7.54 -4.16 -17.45
C ASP A 58 7.84 -4.59 -16.00
N LEU A 59 6.80 -4.89 -15.21
CA LEU A 59 6.95 -5.42 -13.85
C LEU A 59 7.70 -6.74 -13.82
N LYS A 60 7.66 -7.51 -14.93
CA LYS A 60 8.29 -8.83 -15.05
C LYS A 60 7.95 -9.73 -13.86
N LEU A 61 6.64 -9.85 -13.57
CA LEU A 61 6.19 -10.68 -12.47
C LEU A 61 6.67 -12.12 -12.66
N ALA A 62 7.20 -12.69 -11.59
CA ALA A 62 7.60 -14.08 -11.54
C ALA A 62 7.26 -14.66 -10.18
N ARG A 63 7.03 -15.97 -10.15
CA ARG A 63 7.03 -16.74 -8.90
C ARG A 63 8.38 -17.40 -8.71
N ASP A 64 8.97 -17.14 -7.56
CA ASP A 64 10.22 -17.76 -7.14
C ASP A 64 9.96 -19.19 -6.64
N PRO A 65 10.99 -20.06 -6.56
CA PRO A 65 10.81 -21.46 -6.14
C PRO A 65 10.26 -21.66 -4.72
N ASP A 66 10.39 -20.65 -3.86
CA ASP A 66 9.83 -20.64 -2.51
C ASP A 66 8.37 -20.14 -2.48
N GLY A 67 7.80 -19.80 -3.64
CA GLY A 67 6.44 -19.30 -3.82
C GLY A 67 6.29 -17.79 -3.65
N ALA A 68 7.37 -17.07 -3.32
CA ALA A 68 7.36 -15.61 -3.27
C ALA A 68 7.16 -15.01 -4.67
N VAL A 69 6.57 -13.81 -4.73
CA VAL A 69 6.45 -13.06 -5.98
C VAL A 69 7.62 -12.09 -6.09
N SER A 70 8.33 -12.18 -7.22
CA SER A 70 9.40 -11.25 -7.59
C SER A 70 8.96 -10.33 -8.75
N PHE A 71 9.50 -9.12 -8.77
CA PHE A 71 9.14 -8.07 -9.72
C PHE A 71 10.25 -7.01 -9.82
N ASP A 72 10.19 -6.18 -10.87
CA ASP A 72 11.15 -5.11 -11.13
C ASP A 72 10.83 -3.84 -10.32
N TRP A 73 11.59 -3.61 -9.23
CA TRP A 73 11.42 -2.44 -8.36
C TRP A 73 11.59 -1.10 -9.08
N ALA A 74 12.33 -1.05 -10.19
CA ALA A 74 12.49 0.19 -10.95
C ALA A 74 11.15 0.70 -11.51
N VAL A 75 10.20 -0.21 -11.79
CA VAL A 75 8.85 0.14 -12.25
C VAL A 75 8.03 0.73 -11.11
N ILE A 76 8.09 0.12 -9.92
CA ILE A 76 7.42 0.64 -8.71
C ILE A 76 7.97 2.03 -8.35
N GLU A 77 9.27 2.23 -8.45
CA GLU A 77 9.92 3.53 -8.22
C GLU A 77 9.43 4.61 -9.18
N ARG A 78 9.27 4.28 -10.47
CA ARG A 78 8.73 5.20 -11.47
C ARG A 78 7.28 5.57 -11.20
N ILE A 79 6.46 4.59 -10.84
CA ILE A 79 5.05 4.82 -10.45
C ILE A 79 5.00 5.73 -9.22
N CYS A 80 5.79 5.45 -8.19
CA CYS A 80 5.86 6.27 -6.98
C CYS A 80 6.28 7.71 -7.31
N HIS A 81 7.31 7.88 -8.15
CA HIS A 81 7.78 9.19 -8.60
C HIS A 81 6.69 9.99 -9.33
N ALA A 82 6.00 9.36 -10.29
CA ALA A 82 4.92 9.99 -11.04
C ALA A 82 3.70 10.32 -10.16
N SER A 83 3.46 9.52 -9.12
CA SER A 83 2.37 9.71 -8.16
C SER A 83 2.71 10.69 -7.03
N GLY A 84 3.96 11.16 -6.93
CA GLY A 84 4.42 11.96 -5.80
C GLY A 84 4.46 11.21 -4.46
N LEU A 85 4.55 9.87 -4.52
CA LEU A 85 4.58 8.99 -3.36
C LEU A 85 6.02 8.66 -2.96
N PRO A 86 6.38 8.72 -1.67
CA PRO A 86 7.64 8.18 -1.18
C PRO A 86 7.69 6.66 -1.36
N LEU A 87 8.77 6.14 -1.96
CA LEU A 87 8.97 4.70 -2.15
C LEU A 87 8.88 3.90 -0.84
N GLU A 88 9.34 4.48 0.27
CA GLU A 88 9.30 3.81 1.57
C GLU A 88 7.87 3.53 2.06
N MET A 89 6.86 4.26 1.55
CA MET A 89 5.46 3.91 1.81
C MET A 89 5.06 2.57 1.16
N MET A 90 5.75 2.15 0.10
CA MET A 90 5.55 0.84 -0.51
C MET A 90 6.37 -0.24 0.18
N ARG A 91 7.60 0.09 0.62
CA ARG A 91 8.54 -0.89 1.18
C ARG A 91 8.31 -1.22 2.65
N ASP A 92 8.04 -0.19 3.47
CA ASP A 92 8.10 -0.30 4.93
C ASP A 92 6.71 -0.42 5.59
N ALA A 93 5.64 -0.38 4.81
CA ALA A 93 4.29 -0.46 5.33
C ALA A 93 3.94 -1.89 5.79
N PRO A 94 3.17 -2.03 6.90
CA PRO A 94 2.73 -3.33 7.41
C PRO A 94 1.62 -3.98 6.56
N GLU A 95 0.91 -3.19 5.75
CA GLU A 95 -0.01 -3.67 4.72
C GLU A 95 0.78 -3.86 3.42
N ASP A 96 0.54 -4.95 2.69
CA ASP A 96 1.23 -5.24 1.41
C ASP A 96 0.76 -4.27 0.31
N ASN A 97 1.27 -3.05 0.41
CA ASN A 97 0.94 -1.93 -0.47
C ASN A 97 1.37 -2.20 -1.90
N VAL A 98 2.46 -2.96 -2.08
CA VAL A 98 2.93 -3.34 -3.42
C VAL A 98 2.00 -4.37 -4.04
N ALA A 99 1.57 -5.40 -3.30
CA ALA A 99 0.56 -6.34 -3.82
C ALA A 99 -0.75 -5.62 -4.19
N SER A 100 -1.22 -4.71 -3.33
CA SER A 100 -2.43 -3.92 -3.61
C SER A 100 -2.29 -3.05 -4.87
N LEU A 101 -1.11 -2.43 -5.07
CA LEU A 101 -0.78 -1.68 -6.27
C LEU A 101 -0.79 -2.59 -7.51
N ILE A 102 -0.10 -3.74 -7.45
CA ILE A 102 0.01 -4.68 -8.57
C ILE A 102 -1.38 -5.21 -8.95
N ILE A 103 -2.18 -5.62 -7.97
CA ILE A 103 -3.55 -6.11 -8.17
C ILE A 103 -4.43 -5.02 -8.81
N GLY A 104 -4.42 -3.81 -8.24
CA GLY A 104 -5.23 -2.71 -8.75
C GLY A 104 -4.84 -2.29 -10.17
N TRP A 105 -3.54 -2.19 -10.45
CA TRP A 105 -3.06 -1.88 -11.79
C TRP A 105 -3.38 -3.00 -12.79
N TYR A 106 -3.22 -4.27 -12.41
CA TYR A 106 -3.54 -5.40 -13.28
C TYR A 106 -5.03 -5.44 -13.63
N GLN A 107 -5.92 -5.20 -12.67
CA GLN A 107 -7.36 -5.13 -12.92
C GLN A 107 -7.71 -4.03 -13.93
N ALA A 108 -7.12 -2.84 -13.80
CA ALA A 108 -7.29 -1.76 -14.77
C ALA A 108 -6.73 -2.13 -16.15
N HIS A 109 -5.52 -2.69 -16.20
CA HIS A 109 -4.88 -3.18 -17.41
C HIS A 109 -5.76 -4.19 -18.17
N ARG A 110 -6.37 -5.14 -17.44
CA ARG A 110 -7.27 -6.15 -18.03
C ARG A 110 -8.59 -5.54 -18.49
N ALA A 111 -9.14 -4.57 -17.75
CA ALA A 111 -10.34 -3.84 -18.16
C ALA A 111 -10.13 -3.08 -19.48
N ASP A 112 -8.91 -2.58 -19.71
CA ASP A 112 -8.52 -1.90 -20.94
C ASP A 112 -8.10 -2.85 -22.09
N GLY A 113 -8.29 -4.16 -21.91
CA GLY A 113 -7.99 -5.18 -22.93
C GLY A 113 -6.51 -5.62 -22.98
N GLY A 114 -5.73 -5.26 -21.96
CA GLY A 114 -4.35 -5.67 -21.78
C GLY A 114 -4.17 -7.19 -21.67
N ALA A 115 -2.94 -7.69 -21.82
CA ALA A 115 -2.64 -9.12 -21.79
C ALA A 115 -2.88 -9.73 -20.39
N ALA A 116 -3.17 -11.03 -20.36
CA ALA A 116 -3.22 -11.77 -19.10
C ALA A 116 -1.81 -12.03 -18.58
N ASP A 117 -1.64 -11.95 -17.27
CA ASP A 117 -0.41 -12.32 -16.55
C ASP A 117 -0.77 -13.40 -15.51
N PRO A 118 -0.22 -14.62 -15.63
CA PRO A 118 -0.61 -15.72 -14.76
C PRO A 118 -0.21 -15.50 -13.30
N VAL A 119 0.87 -14.77 -13.02
CA VAL A 119 1.30 -14.49 -11.64
C VAL A 119 0.35 -13.50 -10.99
N ALA A 120 -0.08 -12.48 -11.74
CA ALA A 120 -1.08 -11.52 -11.27
C ALA A 120 -2.47 -12.15 -11.09
N ASP A 121 -2.88 -13.04 -12.00
CA ASP A 121 -4.13 -13.81 -11.86
C ASP A 121 -4.12 -14.66 -10.57
N ASP A 122 -3.00 -15.35 -10.29
CA ASP A 122 -2.85 -16.14 -9.06
C ASP A 122 -2.88 -15.27 -7.80
N LEU A 123 -2.20 -14.12 -7.80
CA LEU A 123 -2.20 -13.18 -6.67
C LEU A 123 -3.61 -12.68 -6.33
N ILE A 124 -4.43 -12.39 -7.34
CA ILE A 124 -5.83 -12.00 -7.13
C ILE A 124 -6.63 -13.15 -6.51
N ALA A 125 -6.45 -14.37 -7.02
CA ALA A 125 -7.15 -15.53 -6.50
C ALA A 125 -6.78 -15.80 -5.02
N GLU A 126 -5.51 -15.65 -4.66
CA GLU A 126 -5.02 -15.75 -3.28
C GLU A 126 -5.65 -14.68 -2.37
N ALA A 127 -5.58 -13.41 -2.77
CA ALA A 127 -6.18 -12.31 -2.00
C ALA A 127 -7.69 -12.50 -1.78
N MET A 128 -8.43 -12.95 -2.81
CA MET A 128 -9.85 -13.25 -2.68
C MET A 128 -10.14 -14.43 -1.73
N ALA A 129 -9.28 -15.44 -1.71
CA ALA A 129 -9.41 -16.58 -0.82
C ALA A 129 -9.11 -16.19 0.65
N GLU A 130 -8.12 -15.33 0.87
CA GLU A 130 -7.77 -14.79 2.19
C GLU A 130 -8.90 -13.93 2.78
N ASP A 131 -9.48 -13.04 1.97
CA ASP A 131 -10.63 -12.21 2.34
C ASP A 131 -11.84 -13.08 2.72
N ALA A 132 -12.13 -14.11 1.92
CA ALA A 132 -13.24 -15.04 2.20
C ALA A 132 -13.01 -15.86 3.48
N ALA A 133 -11.75 -16.13 3.83
CA ALA A 133 -11.38 -16.84 5.06
C ALA A 133 -11.29 -15.92 6.29
N GLY A 134 -11.41 -14.60 6.13
CA GLY A 134 -11.32 -13.61 7.21
C GLY A 134 -9.92 -13.52 7.83
N GLN A 135 -8.88 -13.89 7.08
CA GLN A 135 -7.49 -13.83 7.53
C GLN A 135 -6.77 -12.72 6.77
N GLN A 136 -6.44 -11.62 7.46
CA GLN A 136 -5.61 -10.53 6.92
C GLN A 136 -4.10 -10.82 6.98
N PHE A 137 -3.71 -12.04 7.37
CA PHE A 137 -2.31 -12.43 7.48
C PHE A 137 -1.96 -13.34 6.33
N SER A 138 -1.14 -12.82 5.40
CA SER A 138 -0.48 -13.59 4.36
C SER A 138 0.22 -14.79 4.99
N HIS A 139 -0.16 -16.00 4.55
CA HIS A 139 0.62 -17.19 4.87
C HIS A 139 1.91 -17.15 4.07
N GLN A 140 3.05 -17.43 4.71
CA GLN A 140 4.26 -17.74 3.95
C GLN A 140 3.96 -18.89 2.97
N PRO A 141 4.31 -18.77 1.68
CA PRO A 141 4.02 -19.81 0.70
C PRO A 141 4.73 -21.12 1.06
N GLY A 142 4.08 -22.26 0.82
CA GLY A 142 4.73 -23.58 0.89
C GLY A 142 4.12 -24.67 1.78
N ARG A 143 2.79 -24.74 1.96
CA ARG A 143 2.13 -25.98 2.44
C ARG A 143 0.80 -26.25 1.74
N ALA A 144 0.89 -26.99 0.63
CA ALA A 144 -0.14 -27.94 0.20
C ALA A 144 0.47 -29.35 0.27
#